data_AF-A0A3D5GE54-F1
#
_entry.id   AF-A0A3D5GE54-F1
#
_cell.length_a   1.000
_cell.length_b   1.000
_cell.length_c   1.000
_cell.angle_alpha   90.00
_cell.angle_beta   90.00
_cell.angle_gamma   90.00
#
_symmetry.space_group_name_H-M   'P 1'
#
loop_
_entity.id
_entity.type
_entity.pdbx_description
1 polymer ?
#
loop_
_entity_poly.entity_id
_entity_poly.type
_entity_poly.pdbx_seq_one_letter_code
_entity_poly.pdbx_strand_id
1 'polypeptide(L)'
;MVTRKPTRKDLFAEAAQTWDLNRIYELFTEAKRRILPNARQGLTDTEKLYLRGLLCNCSPSDIARQLSKSARGAEVYMCKTLYQYFKGIPETPSDDVGNWRNVHQWLDKAGYKVDLSGDSTVGRSLPKDAKIHITGINFYNENNNATISIDINIKLSFPSEVKSQGEDDIAND
;
A
#
# COMPACT_ATOMS: atom_id res chain seq x y z
N MET A 1 -20.12 21.50 13.02
CA MET A 1 -19.32 20.42 12.41
C MET A 1 -17.86 20.66 12.77
N VAL A 2 -17.24 19.79 13.57
CA VAL A 2 -15.83 19.92 13.95
C VAL A 2 -14.98 19.30 12.85
N THR A 3 -14.39 20.11 11.99
CA THR A 3 -13.36 19.68 11.03
C THR A 3 -12.11 19.30 11.82
N ARG A 4 -11.95 18.01 12.17
CA ARG A 4 -10.68 17.50 12.69
C ARG A 4 -9.62 17.75 11.62
N LYS A 5 -8.62 18.57 11.94
CA LYS A 5 -7.44 18.72 11.08
C LYS A 5 -6.75 17.35 10.98
N PRO A 6 -6.51 16.79 9.78
CA PRO A 6 -5.81 15.53 9.64
C PRO A 6 -4.43 15.66 10.30
N THR A 7 -4.08 14.69 11.14
CA THR A 7 -2.75 14.69 11.77
C THR A 7 -1.70 14.21 10.77
N ARG A 8 -0.42 14.49 11.03
CA ARG A 8 0.69 14.05 10.16
C ARG A 8 0.69 12.54 9.88
N LYS A 9 0.10 11.72 10.75
CA LYS A 9 0.00 10.26 10.57
C LYS A 9 -1.13 9.85 9.63
N ASP A 10 -2.18 10.68 9.52
CA ASP A 10 -3.34 10.46 8.66
C ASP A 10 -3.06 10.90 7.22
N LEU A 11 -2.07 11.79 7.03
CA LEU A 11 -1.63 12.21 5.70
C LEU A 11 -1.05 11.02 4.93
N PHE A 12 -1.52 10.86 3.69
CA PHE A 12 -1.09 9.79 2.78
C PHE A 12 -1.36 8.38 3.32
N ALA A 13 -2.40 8.19 4.13
CA ALA A 13 -2.80 6.88 4.64
C ALA A 13 -3.15 5.88 3.51
N GLU A 14 -3.55 6.38 2.34
CA GLU A 14 -3.81 5.62 1.11
C GLU A 14 -2.59 4.80 0.65
N ALA A 15 -1.37 5.28 0.94
CA ALA A 15 -0.15 4.54 0.62
C ALA A 15 -0.11 3.19 1.34
N ALA A 16 -0.65 3.09 2.55
CA ALA A 16 -0.68 1.83 3.31
C ALA A 16 -1.65 0.79 2.72
N GLN A 17 -2.58 1.21 1.87
CA GLN A 17 -3.57 0.33 1.25
C GLN A 17 -3.06 -0.24 -0.07
N THR A 18 -2.16 0.47 -0.73
CA THR A 18 -1.66 0.16 -2.08
C THR A 18 -0.23 -0.38 -2.07
N TRP A 19 0.53 -0.13 -1.00
CA TRP A 19 1.95 -0.47 -0.90
C TRP A 19 2.30 -1.18 0.40
N ASP A 20 3.26 -2.09 0.33
CA ASP A 20 3.79 -2.77 1.51
C ASP A 20 4.80 -1.84 2.19
N LEU A 21 4.27 -0.97 3.05
CA LEU A 21 5.07 0.02 3.75
C LEU A 21 6.17 -0.60 4.61
N ASN A 22 5.97 -1.80 5.16
CA ASN A 22 6.98 -2.43 6.01
C ASN A 22 8.20 -2.83 5.18
N ARG A 23 7.99 -3.53 4.06
CA ARG A 23 9.08 -3.92 3.16
C ARG A 23 9.79 -2.70 2.56
N ILE A 24 9.04 -1.67 2.18
CA ILE A 24 9.62 -0.43 1.65
C ILE A 24 10.43 0.30 2.75
N TYR A 25 9.94 0.36 3.98
CA TYR A 25 10.69 1.00 5.07
C TYR A 25 11.98 0.25 5.43
N GLU A 26 11.96 -1.07 5.39
CA GLU A 26 13.15 -1.90 5.58
C GLU A 26 14.17 -1.67 4.46
N LEU A 27 13.72 -1.71 3.20
CA LEU A 27 14.56 -1.44 2.03
C LEU A 27 15.28 -0.10 2.15
N PHE A 28 14.55 0.97 2.49
CA PHE A 28 15.13 2.30 2.62
C PHE A 28 15.98 2.45 3.89
N THR A 29 15.66 1.73 4.95
CA THR A 29 16.49 1.70 6.16
C THR A 29 17.85 1.06 5.85
N GLU A 30 17.86 -0.01 5.08
CA GLU A 30 19.09 -0.66 4.63
C GLU A 30 19.88 0.24 3.67
N ALA A 31 19.21 0.89 2.72
CA ALA A 31 19.86 1.85 1.83
C ALA A 31 20.45 3.05 2.60
N LYS A 32 19.71 3.58 3.58
CA LYS A 32 20.19 4.64 4.48
C LYS A 32 21.41 4.20 5.28
N ARG A 33 21.42 2.98 5.82
CA ARG A 33 22.56 2.40 6.56
C ARG A 33 23.81 2.33 5.69
N ARG A 34 23.66 1.99 4.41
CA ARG A 34 24.80 1.92 3.46
C ARG A 34 25.39 3.29 3.15
N ILE A 35 24.55 4.29 2.93
CA ILE A 35 25.00 5.65 2.58
C ILE A 35 25.52 6.39 3.81
N LEU A 36 24.87 6.19 4.95
CA LEU A 36 25.17 6.84 6.22
C LEU A 36 25.40 5.77 7.30
N PRO A 37 26.60 5.15 7.36
CA PRO A 37 26.89 4.07 8.30
C PRO A 37 26.78 4.49 9.77
N ASN A 38 26.94 5.79 10.05
CA ASN A 38 26.86 6.37 11.39
C ASN A 38 25.49 7.01 11.71
N ALA A 39 24.50 6.95 10.80
CA ALA A 39 23.20 7.55 11.04
C ALA A 39 22.35 6.70 12.01
N ARG A 40 21.37 7.36 12.66
CA ARG A 40 20.35 6.68 13.47
C ARG A 40 19.74 5.52 12.70
N GLN A 41 19.58 4.39 13.39
CA GLN A 41 18.96 3.19 12.87
C GLN A 41 17.49 3.47 12.51
N GLY A 42 17.14 3.27 11.24
CA GLY A 42 15.78 3.41 10.73
C GLY A 42 15.44 4.77 10.09
N LEU A 43 14.30 4.78 9.41
CA LEU A 43 13.66 6.00 8.90
C LEU A 43 12.99 6.78 10.04
N THR A 44 13.23 8.07 10.07
CA THR A 44 12.52 9.04 10.91
C THR A 44 11.06 9.20 10.45
N ASP A 45 10.20 9.68 11.34
CA ASP A 45 8.78 9.92 11.01
C ASP A 45 8.59 10.88 9.83
N THR A 46 9.51 11.84 9.66
CA THR A 46 9.47 12.77 8.52
C THR A 46 9.83 12.06 7.23
N GLU A 47 10.86 11.22 7.22
CA GLU A 47 11.23 10.44 6.04
C GLU A 47 10.11 9.48 5.63
N LYS A 48 9.52 8.77 6.61
CA LYS A 48 8.34 7.91 6.38
C LYS A 48 7.17 8.67 5.78
N LEU A 49 6.93 9.89 6.25
CA LEU A 49 5.83 10.73 5.78
C LEU A 49 6.02 11.18 4.33
N TYR A 50 7.21 11.67 3.98
CA TYR A 50 7.50 12.05 2.60
C TYR A 50 7.50 10.83 1.66
N LEU A 51 7.97 9.68 2.14
CA LEU A 51 7.92 8.42 1.40
C LEU A 51 6.47 8.00 1.12
N ARG A 52 5.56 8.09 2.10
CA ARG A 52 4.12 7.84 1.85
C ARG A 52 3.54 8.80 0.81
N GLY A 53 3.93 10.08 0.87
CA GLY A 53 3.53 11.06 -0.15
C GLY A 53 3.96 10.66 -1.56
N LEU A 54 5.20 10.20 -1.72
CA LEU A 54 5.71 9.67 -3.00
C LEU A 54 4.91 8.46 -3.49
N LEU A 55 4.60 7.53 -2.59
CA LEU A 55 3.84 6.31 -2.88
C LEU A 55 2.39 6.62 -3.29
N CYS A 56 1.81 7.70 -2.76
CA CYS A 56 0.51 8.23 -3.19
C CYS A 56 0.57 8.99 -4.53
N ASN A 57 1.65 8.87 -5.31
CA ASN A 57 1.84 9.58 -6.58
C ASN A 57 1.76 11.12 -6.46
N CYS A 58 2.07 11.67 -5.27
CA CYS A 58 2.07 13.10 -5.02
C CYS A 58 3.42 13.72 -5.41
N SER A 59 3.40 14.88 -6.07
CA SER A 59 4.63 15.61 -6.35
C SER A 59 5.22 16.23 -5.08
N PRO A 60 6.53 16.58 -5.05
CA PRO A 60 7.14 17.30 -3.92
C PRO A 60 6.35 18.56 -3.51
N SER A 61 5.79 19.26 -4.50
CA SER A 61 4.95 20.45 -4.30
C SER A 61 3.61 20.11 -3.65
N ASP A 62 2.97 18.99 -4.02
CA ASP A 62 1.73 18.52 -3.39
C ASP A 62 1.98 18.10 -1.94
N ILE A 63 3.07 17.38 -1.71
CA ILE A 63 3.49 16.97 -0.37
C ILE A 63 3.75 18.22 0.50
N ALA A 64 4.46 19.22 -0.03
CA ALA A 64 4.71 20.47 0.67
C ALA A 64 3.42 21.20 1.03
N ARG A 65 2.48 21.29 0.08
CA ARG A 65 1.16 21.91 0.30
C ARG A 65 0.41 21.21 1.44
N GLN A 66 0.44 19.89 1.47
CA GLN A 66 -0.26 19.09 2.48
C GLN A 66 0.42 19.13 3.85
N LEU A 67 1.73 19.37 3.88
CA LEU A 67 2.52 19.58 5.09
C LEU A 67 2.55 21.05 5.56
N SER A 68 1.86 21.96 4.85
CA SER A 68 1.95 23.41 5.07
C SER A 68 3.39 23.92 5.10
N LYS A 69 4.24 23.40 4.21
CA LYS A 69 5.66 23.78 4.04
C LYS A 69 5.89 24.42 2.67
N SER A 70 7.04 25.06 2.51
CA SER A 70 7.44 25.59 1.20
C SER A 70 7.78 24.45 0.23
N ALA A 71 7.25 24.54 -1.00
CA ALA A 71 7.53 23.56 -2.07
C ALA A 71 9.04 23.42 -2.32
N ARG A 72 9.76 24.55 -2.36
CA ARG A 72 11.22 24.57 -2.49
C ARG A 72 11.94 23.83 -1.37
N GLY A 73 11.47 23.95 -0.13
CA GLY A 73 12.06 23.25 1.02
C GLY A 73 11.82 21.74 0.95
N ALA A 74 10.63 21.33 0.53
CA ALA A 74 10.28 19.93 0.33
C ALA A 74 11.09 19.27 -0.79
N GLU A 75 11.22 19.93 -1.95
CA GLU A 75 12.06 19.48 -3.07
C GLU A 75 13.51 19.26 -2.63
N VAL A 76 14.12 20.29 -2.01
CA VAL A 76 15.51 20.22 -1.56
C VAL A 76 15.68 19.10 -0.53
N TYR A 77 14.73 18.94 0.39
CA TYR A 77 14.75 17.87 1.37
C TYR A 77 14.70 16.48 0.70
N MET A 78 13.78 16.26 -0.24
CA MET A 78 13.66 14.99 -0.96
C MET A 78 14.90 14.66 -1.77
N CYS A 79 15.48 15.65 -2.46
CA CYS A 79 16.72 15.47 -3.21
C CYS A 79 17.92 15.11 -2.33
N LYS A 80 17.99 15.66 -1.13
CA LYS A 80 19.08 15.40 -0.17
C LYS A 80 18.89 14.13 0.66
N THR A 81 17.67 13.60 0.74
CA THR A 81 17.36 12.45 1.61
C THR A 81 16.87 11.26 0.80
N LEU A 82 15.61 11.27 0.38
CA LEU A 82 14.97 10.13 -0.28
C LEU A 82 15.68 9.74 -1.57
N TYR A 83 16.02 10.68 -2.46
CA TYR A 83 16.75 10.37 -3.68
C TYR A 83 18.17 9.85 -3.43
N GLN A 84 18.81 10.23 -2.32
CA GLN A 84 20.07 9.62 -1.93
C GLN A 84 19.85 8.16 -1.55
N TYR A 85 18.83 7.88 -0.74
CA TYR A 85 18.50 6.50 -0.33
C TYR A 85 18.20 5.62 -1.54
N PHE A 86 17.47 6.11 -2.53
CA PHE A 86 17.25 5.36 -3.77
C PHE A 86 18.53 5.01 -4.52
N LYS A 87 19.50 5.93 -4.60
CA LYS A 87 20.81 5.64 -5.22
C LYS A 87 21.62 4.59 -4.47
N GLY A 88 21.34 4.38 -3.19
CA GLY A 88 22.00 3.34 -2.38
C GLY A 88 21.36 1.96 -2.48
N ILE A 89 20.22 1.83 -3.17
CA ILE A 89 19.57 0.54 -3.40
C ILE A 89 20.25 -0.12 -4.61
N PRO A 90 20.85 -1.32 -4.48
CA PRO A 90 21.66 -1.94 -5.54
C PRO A 90 20.87 -2.34 -6.78
N GLU A 91 19.55 -2.51 -6.67
CA GLU A 91 18.66 -2.89 -7.76
C GLU A 91 17.97 -1.68 -8.43
N THR A 92 18.33 -0.44 -8.06
CA THR A 92 17.77 0.74 -8.74
C THR A 92 18.53 1.04 -10.03
N PRO A 93 17.83 1.23 -11.17
CA PRO A 93 18.46 1.73 -12.37
C PRO A 93 19.00 3.15 -12.13
N SER A 94 20.33 3.30 -12.19
CA SER A 94 21.05 4.54 -11.87
C SER A 94 20.53 5.78 -12.61
N ASP A 95 20.00 5.60 -13.83
CA ASP A 95 19.49 6.68 -14.68
C ASP A 95 18.05 7.11 -14.35
N ASP A 96 17.28 6.27 -13.63
CA ASP A 96 15.83 6.47 -13.46
C ASP A 96 15.48 7.17 -12.13
N VAL A 97 16.41 7.27 -11.18
CA VAL A 97 16.15 7.80 -9.83
C VAL A 97 15.98 9.33 -9.78
N GLY A 98 16.28 10.04 -10.86
CA GLY A 98 16.20 11.51 -10.92
C GLY A 98 14.77 12.07 -10.86
N ASN A 99 13.76 11.25 -11.16
CA ASN A 99 12.36 11.67 -11.17
C ASN A 99 11.54 10.80 -10.20
N TRP A 100 10.84 11.42 -9.25
CA TRP A 100 9.98 10.71 -8.30
C TRP A 100 8.91 9.82 -8.97
N ARG A 101 8.53 10.11 -10.22
CA ARG A 101 7.60 9.25 -10.97
C ARG A 101 8.21 7.88 -11.29
N ASN A 102 9.50 7.84 -11.59
CA ASN A 102 10.21 6.62 -11.94
C ASN A 102 10.39 5.73 -10.70
N VAL A 103 10.58 6.34 -9.54
CA VAL A 103 10.57 5.66 -8.23
C VAL A 103 9.28 4.87 -8.04
N HIS A 104 8.13 5.48 -8.33
CA HIS A 104 6.83 4.80 -8.21
C HIS A 104 6.74 3.61 -9.18
N GLN A 105 7.17 3.80 -10.44
CA GLN A 105 7.18 2.72 -11.43
C GLN A 105 8.16 1.59 -11.08
N TRP A 106 9.32 1.91 -10.52
CA TRP A 106 10.32 0.94 -10.11
C TRP A 106 9.81 0.09 -8.93
N LEU A 107 9.21 0.73 -7.92
CA LEU A 107 8.61 0.01 -6.79
C LEU A 107 7.47 -0.92 -7.25
N ASP A 108 6.69 -0.50 -8.23
CA ASP A 108 5.63 -1.32 -8.84
C ASP A 108 6.24 -2.55 -9.53
N LYS A 109 7.24 -2.34 -10.40
CA LYS A 109 7.96 -3.42 -11.10
C LYS A 109 8.67 -4.39 -10.15
N ALA A 110 9.15 -3.90 -9.01
CA ALA A 110 9.81 -4.72 -8.00
C ALA A 110 8.82 -5.47 -7.08
N GLY A 111 7.51 -5.33 -7.30
CA GLY A 111 6.48 -6.09 -6.58
C GLY A 111 6.29 -5.63 -5.13
N TYR A 112 6.58 -4.36 -4.82
CA TYR A 112 6.29 -3.78 -3.49
C TYR A 112 4.85 -3.27 -3.36
N LYS A 113 4.11 -3.25 -4.46
CA LYS A 113 2.70 -2.92 -4.47
C LYS A 113 1.94 -4.08 -3.83
N VAL A 114 1.06 -3.75 -2.88
CA VAL A 114 0.16 -4.77 -2.32
C VAL A 114 -0.85 -5.06 -3.42
N ASP A 115 -0.82 -6.28 -3.94
CA ASP A 115 -1.87 -6.74 -4.83
C ASP A 115 -3.20 -6.71 -4.07
N LEU A 116 -3.97 -5.66 -4.32
CA LEU A 116 -5.40 -5.60 -3.99
C LEU A 116 -6.19 -6.63 -4.83
N SER A 117 -5.57 -7.18 -5.88
CA SER A 117 -5.97 -8.45 -6.49
C SER A 117 -5.59 -9.58 -5.53
N GLY A 118 -6.49 -9.88 -4.59
CA GLY A 118 -6.25 -10.79 -3.49
C GLY A 118 -5.55 -12.10 -3.88
N ASP A 119 -4.29 -12.21 -3.48
CA ASP A 119 -3.70 -13.48 -3.10
C ASP A 119 -3.02 -13.29 -1.73
N SER A 120 -3.84 -12.94 -0.74
CA SER A 120 -3.44 -13.16 0.64
C SER A 120 -3.52 -14.67 0.86
N THR A 121 -2.34 -15.28 1.00
CA THR A 121 -2.04 -16.65 1.43
C THR A 121 -2.67 -17.00 2.79
N VAL A 122 -4.00 -17.00 2.82
CA VAL A 122 -4.85 -17.86 3.63
C VAL A 122 -5.44 -18.79 2.58
N GLY A 123 -5.49 -20.10 2.82
CA GLY A 123 -6.15 -21.07 1.94
C GLY A 123 -7.64 -20.76 1.70
N ARG A 124 -7.93 -19.69 0.98
CA ARG A 124 -9.25 -19.32 0.50
C ARG A 124 -9.36 -19.94 -0.86
N SER A 125 -9.72 -21.20 -0.84
CA SER A 125 -10.53 -21.75 -1.91
C SER A 125 -11.61 -20.72 -2.30
N LEU A 126 -11.46 -20.13 -3.48
CA LEU A 126 -12.49 -19.29 -4.06
C LEU A 126 -13.79 -20.10 -4.10
N PRO A 127 -14.95 -19.51 -3.72
CA PRO A 127 -16.21 -20.22 -3.83
C PRO A 127 -16.41 -20.63 -5.29
N LYS A 128 -16.42 -21.95 -5.54
CA LYS A 128 -16.51 -22.49 -6.91
C LYS A 128 -17.81 -22.12 -7.61
N ASP A 129 -18.85 -21.84 -6.81
CA ASP A 129 -20.19 -21.47 -7.25
C ASP A 129 -20.72 -20.28 -6.43
N ALA A 130 -20.17 -19.09 -6.67
CA ALA A 130 -20.77 -17.86 -6.15
C ALA A 130 -22.04 -17.55 -6.95
N LYS A 131 -23.21 -17.62 -6.29
CA LYS A 131 -24.49 -17.22 -6.89
C LYS A 131 -24.94 -15.90 -6.26
N ILE A 132 -25.09 -14.89 -7.10
CA ILE A 132 -25.64 -13.58 -6.74
C ILE A 132 -27.06 -13.50 -7.31
N HIS A 133 -28.04 -13.30 -6.46
CA HIS A 133 -29.43 -13.09 -6.85
C HIS A 133 -29.86 -11.70 -6.38
N ILE A 134 -30.14 -10.80 -7.33
CA ILE A 134 -30.73 -9.49 -7.02
C ILE A 134 -32.22 -9.70 -6.86
N THR A 135 -32.73 -9.55 -5.63
CA THR A 135 -34.13 -9.83 -5.31
C THR A 135 -35.03 -8.63 -5.54
N GLY A 136 -34.46 -7.43 -5.58
CA GLY A 136 -35.21 -6.20 -5.79
C GLY A 136 -34.30 -5.05 -6.16
N ILE A 137 -34.80 -4.20 -7.05
CA ILE A 137 -34.21 -2.89 -7.33
C ILE A 137 -35.36 -1.89 -7.23
N ASN A 138 -35.24 -0.97 -6.30
CA ASN A 138 -36.23 0.06 -6.06
C ASN A 138 -35.63 1.44 -6.34
N PHE A 139 -36.41 2.28 -7.00
CA PHE A 139 -36.05 3.65 -7.31
C PHE A 139 -37.02 4.57 -6.58
N TYR A 140 -36.49 5.44 -5.74
CA TYR A 140 -37.26 6.43 -5.00
C TYR A 140 -36.86 7.81 -5.48
N ASN A 141 -37.84 8.68 -5.65
CA ASN A 141 -37.62 10.09 -5.91
C ASN A 141 -38.43 10.88 -4.91
N GLU A 142 -37.77 11.34 -3.85
CA GLU A 142 -38.38 12.15 -2.80
C GLU A 142 -37.54 13.41 -2.57
N ASN A 143 -38.18 14.57 -2.41
CA ASN A 143 -37.50 15.82 -2.07
C ASN A 143 -36.32 16.20 -3.01
N ASN A 144 -36.47 16.01 -4.33
CA ASN A 144 -35.41 16.23 -5.33
C ASN A 144 -34.16 15.35 -5.16
N ASN A 145 -34.21 14.31 -4.32
CA ASN A 145 -33.18 13.28 -4.28
C ASN A 145 -33.67 12.03 -5.01
N ALA A 146 -32.81 11.49 -5.88
CA ALA A 146 -33.03 10.20 -6.51
C ALA A 146 -32.22 9.15 -5.73
N THR A 147 -32.90 8.18 -5.15
CA THR A 147 -32.30 7.09 -4.38
C THR A 147 -32.57 5.76 -5.08
N ILE A 148 -31.53 4.93 -5.20
CA ILE A 148 -31.65 3.56 -5.69
C ILE A 148 -31.34 2.62 -4.52
N SER A 149 -32.29 1.76 -4.17
CA SER A 149 -32.07 0.66 -3.23
C SER A 149 -31.98 -0.65 -3.98
N ILE A 150 -31.00 -1.48 -3.62
CA ILE A 150 -30.77 -2.77 -4.25
C ILE A 150 -30.73 -3.83 -3.15
N ASP A 151 -31.65 -4.79 -3.22
CA ASP A 151 -31.71 -5.93 -2.32
C ASP A 151 -30.99 -7.12 -2.97
N ILE A 152 -29.96 -7.65 -2.29
CA ILE A 152 -29.09 -8.69 -2.83
C ILE A 152 -29.05 -9.88 -1.88
N ASN A 153 -29.31 -11.07 -2.42
CA ASN A 153 -29.05 -12.34 -1.76
C ASN A 153 -27.77 -12.96 -2.34
N ILE A 154 -26.82 -13.30 -1.48
CA ILE A 154 -25.53 -13.89 -1.87
C ILE A 154 -25.42 -15.27 -1.23
N LYS A 155 -25.26 -16.29 -2.07
CA LYS A 155 -24.93 -17.65 -1.62
C LYS A 155 -23.50 -17.99 -2.01
N LEU A 156 -22.68 -18.26 -1.00
CA LEU A 156 -21.29 -18.68 -1.16
C LEU A 156 -21.15 -20.13 -0.68
N SER A 157 -20.50 -20.96 -1.50
CA SER A 157 -20.17 -22.33 -1.16
C SER A 157 -18.66 -22.48 -1.17
N PHE A 158 -18.09 -22.63 0.03
CA PHE A 158 -16.68 -22.88 0.21
C PHE A 158 -16.45 -24.39 0.28
N PRO A 159 -15.40 -24.93 -0.37
CA PRO A 159 -15.05 -26.33 -0.16
C PRO A 159 -14.60 -26.52 1.28
N SER A 160 -15.19 -27.51 1.97
CA SER A 160 -14.69 -27.94 3.27
C SER A 160 -13.28 -28.48 3.10
N GLU A 161 -12.30 -27.88 3.79
CA GLU A 161 -11.03 -28.55 4.05
C GLU A 161 -11.33 -29.83 4.85
N VAL A 162 -11.13 -30.97 4.19
CA VAL A 162 -11.05 -32.25 4.88
C VAL A 162 -9.67 -32.30 5.52
N LYS A 163 -9.60 -32.21 6.86
CA LYS A 163 -8.40 -32.60 7.61
C LYS A 163 -8.45 -34.11 7.89
N SER A 164 -7.24 -34.68 7.86
CA SER A 164 -6.74 -35.91 8.50
C SER A 164 -7.18 -37.28 7.97
N GLN A 165 -6.20 -38.00 7.38
CA GLN A 165 -5.81 -39.37 7.73
C GLN A 165 -4.27 -39.33 7.80
N GLY A 166 -3.56 -39.80 8.82
CA GLY A 166 -3.78 -40.93 9.70
C GLY A 166 -2.47 -41.73 9.63
N GLU A 167 -1.82 -41.94 10.78
CA GLU A 167 -0.65 -42.82 10.94
C GLU A 167 -0.91 -44.20 10.34
N ASP A 168 0.05 -44.76 9.62
CA ASP A 168 0.22 -46.20 9.49
C ASP A 168 1.73 -46.51 9.58
N ASP A 169 2.02 -47.44 10.47
CA ASP A 169 3.32 -47.95 10.89
C ASP A 169 4.16 -48.51 9.74
N ILE A 170 5.48 -48.27 9.77
CA ILE A 170 6.45 -49.25 9.24
C ILE A 170 7.65 -49.35 10.19
N ALA A 171 7.63 -50.41 11.00
CA ALA A 171 8.82 -51.10 11.48
C ALA A 171 9.17 -52.21 10.48
N ASN A 172 10.37 -52.14 9.88
CA ASN A 172 11.24 -53.20 9.30
C ASN A 172 12.30 -52.44 8.49
N ASP A 173 13.61 -52.60 8.65
CA ASP A 173 14.47 -53.75 8.96
C ASP A 173 15.69 -53.27 9.75
#